data_AF-A0A3R8SSI4-F1
#
_entry.id   AF-A0A3R8SSI4-F1
#
_cell.length_a   1.000
_cell.length_b   1.000
_cell.length_c   1.000
_cell.angle_alpha   90.00
_cell.angle_beta   90.00
_cell.angle_gamma   90.00
#
_symmetry.space_group_name_H-M   'P 1'
#
loop_
_entity.id
_entity.type
_entity.pdbx_description
1 polymer ?
#
loop_
_entity_poly.entity_id
_entity_poly.type
_entity_poly.pdbx_seq_one_letter_code
_entity_poly.pdbx_strand_id
1 'polypeptide(L)' 'MLRNGLEPWHLLIVAIMIILLFGSKKLPEAARGLGKSMRILKSEATAMKEDGTAPSTAPSTAQTTAAPVAQRTNEGDPVR' A
#
# COMPACT_ATOMS: atom_id res chain seq x y z
N MET A 1 -2.94 24.52 29.95
CA MET A 1 -3.20 25.44 28.82
C MET A 1 -2.72 24.88 27.46
N LEU A 2 -2.57 23.56 27.31
CA LEU A 2 -1.98 22.90 26.12
C LEU A 2 -2.95 21.90 25.43
N ARG A 3 -4.26 21.97 25.72
CA ARG A 3 -5.22 20.92 25.35
C ARG A 3 -6.11 21.24 24.13
N ASN A 4 -5.88 22.36 23.45
CA ASN A 4 -6.65 22.77 22.25
C ASN A 4 -5.82 22.80 20.96
N GLY A 5 -4.53 22.47 20.99
CA GLY A 5 -3.63 22.56 19.82
C GLY A 5 -3.82 21.46 18.77
N LEU A 6 -4.64 20.45 19.06
CA LEU A 6 -4.92 19.32 18.19
C LEU A 6 -6.42 19.02 18.16
N GLU A 7 -7.27 20.05 18.19
CA GLU A 7 -8.68 19.80 17.91
C GLU A 7 -8.78 19.18 16.51
N PRO A 8 -9.37 17.96 16.38
CA PRO A 8 -9.49 17.25 15.11
C PRO A 8 -10.05 18.11 13.97
N TRP A 9 -10.78 19.16 14.34
CA TRP A 9 -11.32 20.18 13.45
C TRP A 9 -10.26 20.91 12.60
N HIS A 10 -9.12 21.28 13.18
CA HIS A 10 -8.06 21.98 12.44
C HIS A 10 -7.39 21.06 11.42
N LEU A 11 -7.17 19.79 11.79
CA LEU A 11 -6.64 18.79 10.86
C LEU A 11 -7.59 18.55 9.69
N LEU A 12 -8.91 18.56 9.94
CA LEU A 12 -9.91 18.43 8.88
C LEU A 12 -9.82 19.60 7.87
N ILE A 13 -9.70 20.83 8.36
CA ILE A 13 -9.53 22.02 7.52
C ILE A 13 -8.24 21.95 6.69
N VAL A 14 -7.12 21.57 7.30
CA VAL A 14 -5.85 21.40 6.58
C VAL A 14 -5.96 20.29 5.53
N ALA A 15 -6.57 19.16 5.87
CA ALA A 15 -6.78 18.07 4.93
C ALA A 15 -7.62 18.50 3.72
N ILE A 16 -8.69 19.28 3.95
CA ILE A 16 -9.51 19.86 2.88
C ILE A 16 -8.66 20.79 1.99
N MET A 17 -7.84 21.67 2.58
CA MET A 17 -6.92 22.53 1.82
C MET A 17 -5.97 21.70 0.94
N ILE A 18 -5.34 20.65 1.48
CA ILE A 18 -4.43 19.80 0.69
C ILE A 18 -5.20 19.10 -0.45
N ILE A 19 -6.42 18.62 -0.20
CA ILE A 19 -7.26 18.01 -1.23
C ILE A 19 -7.63 19.02 -2.33
N LEU A 20 -7.89 20.28 -1.99
CA LEU A 20 -8.15 21.33 -2.97
C LEU A 20 -6.93 21.66 -3.82
N LEU A 21 -5.74 21.75 -3.21
CA LEU A 21 -4.49 22.08 -3.91
C LEU A 21 -3.98 20.94 -4.80
N PHE A 22 -4.00 19.70 -4.28
CA PHE A 22 -3.45 18.54 -4.97
C PHE A 22 -4.50 17.76 -5.77
N GLY A 23 -5.78 17.87 -5.43
CA GLY A 23 -6.88 17.12 -6.02
C GLY A 23 -7.10 15.75 -5.37
N SER A 24 -8.35 15.29 -5.41
CA SER A 24 -8.82 14.05 -4.77
C SER A 24 -8.13 12.76 -5.24
N LYS A 25 -7.57 12.75 -6.46
CA LYS A 25 -6.86 11.58 -7.02
C LYS A 25 -5.37 11.55 -6.68
N LYS A 26 -4.74 12.68 -6.36
CA LYS A 26 -3.27 12.75 -6.17
C LYS A 26 -2.85 12.47 -4.72
N LEU A 27 -3.66 12.85 -3.74
CA LEU A 27 -3.46 12.46 -2.34
C LEU A 27 -3.39 10.93 -2.13
N PRO A 28 -4.39 10.14 -2.55
CA PRO A 28 -4.37 8.69 -2.31
C PRO A 28 -3.28 8.00 -3.11
N GLU A 29 -2.96 8.50 -4.30
CA GLU A 29 -1.88 7.96 -5.12
C GLU A 29 -0.50 8.19 -4.46
N ALA A 30 -0.24 9.40 -3.98
CA ALA A 30 0.98 9.72 -3.24
C ALA A 30 1.07 8.93 -1.93
N ALA A 31 -0.03 8.81 -1.18
CA ALA A 31 -0.08 8.01 0.04
C ALA A 31 0.18 6.52 -0.22
N ARG A 32 -0.35 5.96 -1.33
CA ARG A 32 -0.10 4.57 -1.75
C ARG A 32 1.36 4.34 -2.12
N GLY A 33 1.96 5.24 -2.89
CA GLY A 33 3.39 5.18 -3.26
C GLY A 33 4.29 5.29 -2.03
N LEU A 34 4.08 6.31 -1.20
CA LEU A 34 4.83 6.51 0.04
C LEU A 34 4.64 5.36 1.03
N GLY A 35 3.44 4.80 1.15
CA GLY A 35 3.15 3.65 2.02
C GLY A 35 3.88 2.38 1.59
N LYS A 36 4.00 2.13 0.28
CA LYS A 36 4.78 1.00 -0.26
C LYS A 36 6.27 1.15 0.08
N SER A 37 6.85 2.34 -0.15
CA SER A 37 8.25 2.62 0.19
C SER A 37 8.49 2.57 1.70
N MET A 38 7.64 3.20 2.51
CA MET A 38 7.73 3.17 3.97
C MET A 38 7.67 1.75 4.51
N ARG A 39 6.88 0.85 3.91
CA ARG A 39 6.79 -0.54 4.37
C ARG A 39 8.08 -1.33 4.13
N ILE A 40 8.74 -1.10 2.99
CA ILE A 40 10.03 -1.72 2.67
C ILE A 40 11.09 -1.20 3.64
N LEU A 41 11.18 0.11 3.80
CA LEU A 41 12.10 0.74 4.74
C LEU A 41 11.81 0.31 6.19
N LYS A 42 10.53 0.13 6.55
CA LYS A 42 10.12 -0.37 7.87
C LYS A 42 10.56 -1.82 8.07
N SER A 43 10.39 -2.70 7.08
CA SER A 43 10.86 -4.09 7.19
C SER A 43 12.37 -4.19 7.32
N GLU A 44 13.12 -3.38 6.56
CA GLU A 44 14.59 -3.34 6.66
C GLU A 44 15.05 -2.74 8.00
N ALA A 45 14.44 -1.62 8.41
CA ALA A 45 14.75 -0.99 9.70
C ALA A 45 14.31 -1.85 10.91
N THR A 46 13.26 -2.66 10.76
CA THR A 46 12.85 -3.62 11.78
C THR A 46 13.81 -4.81 11.83
N ALA A 47 14.25 -5.36 10.68
CA ALA A 47 15.25 -6.43 10.64
C ALA A 47 16.56 -6.00 11.31
N MET A 48 17.05 -4.79 11.03
CA MET A 48 18.21 -4.20 11.72
C MET A 48 18.03 -4.04 13.24
N LYS A 49 16.78 -3.91 13.71
CA LYS A 49 16.45 -3.83 15.15
C LYS A 49 16.22 -5.21 15.77
N GLU A 50 15.83 -6.19 14.97
CA GLU A 50 15.49 -7.57 15.37
C GLU A 50 16.63 -8.57 15.18
N ASP A 51 17.79 -8.18 14.60
CA ASP A 51 19.04 -8.97 14.59
C ASP A 51 19.58 -9.31 16.01
N GLY A 52 18.82 -9.02 17.08
CA GLY A 52 18.99 -9.53 18.44
C GLY A 52 18.03 -10.66 18.86
N THR A 53 16.96 -11.00 18.13
CA THR A 53 16.04 -12.16 18.36
C THR A 53 15.02 -12.29 17.21
N ALA A 54 15.06 -13.40 16.44
CA ALA A 54 14.12 -13.76 15.35
C ALA A 54 12.73 -14.26 15.88
N PRO A 55 11.59 -14.28 15.12
CA PRO A 55 11.49 -14.61 13.68
C PRO A 55 10.44 -13.88 12.76
N SER A 56 10.66 -14.01 11.44
CA SER A 56 9.77 -14.25 10.28
C SER A 56 8.31 -13.75 10.23
N THR A 57 7.93 -13.06 9.13
CA THR A 57 6.90 -13.47 8.13
C THR A 57 6.62 -12.32 7.15
N ALA A 58 6.94 -12.51 5.87
CA ALA A 58 6.63 -11.57 4.80
C ALA A 58 5.13 -11.62 4.45
N PRO A 59 4.37 -10.50 4.51
CA PRO A 59 3.00 -10.52 4.05
C PRO A 59 2.98 -10.32 2.54
N SER A 60 2.68 -11.40 1.82
CA SER A 60 2.13 -11.35 0.47
C SER A 60 0.88 -10.48 0.50
N THR A 61 0.88 -9.36 -0.22
CA THR A 61 -0.34 -8.57 -0.42
C THR A 61 -0.39 -8.05 -1.85
N ALA A 62 -1.38 -8.57 -2.56
CA ALA A 62 -2.01 -8.08 -3.77
C ALA A 62 -1.26 -8.25 -5.10
N GLN A 63 -1.42 -9.44 -5.66
CA GLN A 63 -1.82 -9.60 -7.06
C GLN A 63 -3.15 -8.84 -7.30
N THR A 64 -3.21 -7.98 -8.32
CA THR A 64 -4.36 -7.36 -9.03
C THR A 64 -3.71 -6.29 -9.92
N THR A 65 -3.65 -6.29 -11.26
CA THR A 65 -4.37 -7.00 -12.33
C THR A 65 -3.60 -6.79 -13.64
N ALA A 66 -3.35 -7.85 -14.41
CA ALA A 66 -3.39 -7.85 -15.88
C ALA A 66 -3.42 -9.29 -16.42
N ALA A 67 -4.62 -9.72 -16.84
CA ALA A 67 -4.97 -10.84 -17.70
C ALA A 67 -4.80 -12.31 -17.20
N PRO A 68 -5.92 -13.04 -17.02
CA PRO A 68 -5.88 -14.50 -16.97
C PRO A 68 -5.56 -15.03 -18.38
N VAL A 69 -4.44 -15.73 -18.48
CA VAL A 69 -4.22 -16.94 -19.28
C VAL A 69 -5.40 -17.29 -20.21
N ALA A 70 -5.28 -16.90 -21.48
CA ALA A 70 -6.03 -17.48 -22.58
C ALA A 70 -5.44 -18.87 -22.89
N GLN A 71 -5.62 -19.81 -21.97
CA GLN A 71 -5.39 -21.24 -22.18
C GLN A 71 -6.76 -21.89 -22.25
N ARG A 72 -7.44 -21.65 -23.38
CA ARG A 72 -8.53 -22.52 -23.80
C ARG A 72 -7.90 -23.79 -24.38
N THR A 73 -8.13 -24.90 -23.66
CA THR A 73 -8.54 -26.20 -24.22
C THR A 73 -7.55 -26.82 -25.21
N ASN A 74 -6.63 -27.65 -24.73
CA ASN A 74 -6.81 -29.10 -24.69
C ASN A 74 -7.76 -29.65 -25.78
N GLU A 75 -7.14 -30.48 -26.64
CA GLU A 75 -7.61 -31.84 -26.83
C GLU A 75 -8.92 -31.99 -27.61
N GLY A 76 -8.80 -31.76 -28.91
CA GLY A 76 -9.76 -32.21 -29.92
C GLY A 76 -9.01 -32.85 -31.06
N ASP A 77 -8.36 -34.00 -30.81
CA ASP A 77 -7.83 -34.87 -31.86
C ASP A 77 -8.42 -36.29 -31.68
N PRO A 78 -9.63 -36.57 -32.21
CA PRO A 78 -10.13 -37.93 -32.32
C PRO A 78 -9.79 -38.46 -33.72
N VAL A 79 -8.53 -38.84 -33.96
CA VAL A 79 -8.15 -39.66 -35.12
C VAL A 79 -7.01 -40.62 -34.78
N ARG A 80 -7.35 -41.80 -34.23
CA ARG A 80 -6.77 -43.11 -34.56
C ARG A 80 -7.37 -44.22 -33.71
#